data_AF-A0A6V7JYW2-F1
#
_entry.id   AF-A0A6V7JYW2-F1
#
_cell.length_a   1.000
_cell.length_b   1.000
_cell.length_c   1.000
_cell.angle_alpha   90.00
_cell.angle_beta   90.00
_cell.angle_gamma   90.00
#
_symmetry.space_group_name_H-M   'P 1'
#
loop_
_entity.id
_entity.type
_entity.pdbx_description
1 polymer ?
#
loop_
_entity_poly.entity_id
_entity_poly.type
_entity_poly.pdbx_seq_one_letter_code
_entity_poly.pdbx_strand_id
1 'polypeptide(L)' 'VNINLGAGESEISSPRGLTLNDQSWHEINLTRREANMTLQIDVIHTTRTILPGHFFVLNIVYGVYIGGRGDFNELFL' A
#
# COMPACT_ATOMS: atom_id res chain seq x y z
N VAL A 1 3.42 3.38 -1.25
CA VAL A 1 2.03 2.88 -1.05
C VAL A 1 1.21 4.05 -0.56
N ASN A 2 0.17 4.41 -1.31
CA ASN A 2 -0.77 5.44 -0.91
C ASN A 2 -2.02 4.81 -0.33
N ILE A 3 -2.56 5.40 0.73
CA ILE A 3 -3.78 4.94 1.40
C ILE A 3 -4.59 6.14 1.90
N ASN A 4 -5.92 6.03 1.79
CA ASN A 4 -6.86 7.00 2.34
C ASN A 4 -7.97 6.26 3.07
N LEU A 5 -8.19 6.61 4.35
CA LEU A 5 -9.22 6.03 5.22
C LEU A 5 -10.40 7.00 5.48
N GLY A 6 -10.49 8.10 4.72
CA GLY A 6 -11.49 9.15 4.88
C GLY A 6 -10.99 10.39 5.63
N ALA A 7 -9.71 10.45 6.00
CA ALA A 7 -9.07 11.60 6.68
C ALA A 7 -7.97 12.27 5.84
N GLY A 8 -7.92 11.99 4.53
CA GLY A 8 -6.85 12.44 3.64
C GLY A 8 -5.92 11.30 3.23
N GLU A 9 -5.06 11.58 2.25
CA GLU A 9 -4.09 10.61 1.74
C GLU A 9 -2.85 10.53 2.65
N SER A 10 -2.27 9.33 2.74
CA SER A 10 -1.02 9.08 3.43
C SER A 10 -0.17 8.12 2.63
N GLU A 11 1.15 8.28 2.76
CA GLU A 11 2.13 7.52 2.01
C GLU A 11 3.09 6.77 2.96
N ILE A 12 3.42 5.52 2.58
CA ILE A 12 4.60 4.81 3.08
C ILE A 12 5.43 4.33 1.89
N SER A 13 6.74 4.54 1.95
CA SER A 13 7.67 4.20 0.87
C SER A 13 8.80 3.34 1.39
N SER A 14 9.41 2.55 0.51
CA SER A 14 10.61 1.78 0.83
C SER A 14 11.77 2.69 1.28
N PRO A 15 12.80 2.14 1.95
CA PRO A 15 14.00 2.90 2.24
C PRO A 15 14.61 3.52 0.97
N ARG A 16 15.17 4.73 1.12
CA ARG A 16 15.85 5.42 0.02
C ARG A 16 17.01 4.57 -0.50
N GLY A 17 17.16 4.54 -1.82
CA GLY A 17 18.25 3.81 -2.49
C GLY A 17 17.98 2.32 -2.74
N LEU A 18 16.87 1.77 -2.24
CA LEU A 18 16.47 0.41 -2.58
C LEU A 18 16.00 0.35 -4.04
N THR A 19 16.61 -0.55 -4.82
CA THR A 19 16.28 -0.80 -6.23
C THR A 19 15.60 -2.16 -6.31
N LEU A 20 14.42 -2.23 -6.94
CA LEU A 20 13.65 -3.48 -7.10
C LEU A 20 13.50 -3.92 -8.56
N ASN A 21 13.89 -3.06 -9.51
CA ASN A 21 13.83 -3.30 -10.94
C ASN A 21 15.15 -3.88 -11.46
N ASP A 22 15.69 -4.86 -10.76
CA ASP A 22 17.02 -5.44 -11.00
C ASP A 22 16.98 -6.86 -11.61
N GLN A 23 15.79 -7.33 -12.03
CA GLN A 23 15.52 -8.67 -12.57
C GLN A 23 15.63 -9.82 -11.55
N SER A 24 15.70 -9.51 -10.26
CA SER A 24 15.65 -10.51 -9.18
C SER A 24 14.24 -10.64 -8.60
N TRP A 25 13.99 -11.75 -7.91
CA TRP A 25 12.78 -11.94 -7.12
C TRP A 25 12.88 -11.13 -5.82
N HIS A 26 11.79 -10.44 -5.49
CA HIS A 26 11.64 -9.73 -4.23
C HIS A 26 10.35 -10.16 -3.52
N GLU A 27 10.41 -10.28 -2.19
CA GLU A 27 9.25 -10.52 -1.35
C GLU A 27 8.78 -9.19 -0.73
N ILE A 28 7.49 -8.86 -0.87
CA ILE A 28 6.91 -7.64 -0.30
C ILE A 28 5.75 -8.02 0.62
N ASN A 29 5.88 -7.64 1.90
CA ASN A 29 4.81 -7.78 2.90
C ASN A 29 4.35 -6.39 3.36
N LEU A 30 3.07 -6.08 3.12
CA LEU A 30 2.40 -4.90 3.63
C LEU A 30 1.36 -5.32 4.68
N THR A 31 1.53 -4.85 5.91
CA THR A 31 0.59 -5.12 7.00
C THR A 31 0.04 -3.82 7.56
N ARG A 32 -1.26 -3.80 7.86
CA ARG A 32 -1.92 -2.66 8.53
C ARG A 32 -2.77 -3.17 9.68
N ARG A 33 -2.57 -2.60 10.87
CA ARG A 33 -3.40 -2.80 12.05
C ARG A 33 -3.78 -1.44 12.62
N GLU A 34 -5.04 -1.06 12.44
CA GLU A 34 -5.55 0.28 12.77
C GLU A 34 -4.73 1.37 12.04
N ALA A 35 -4.13 2.30 12.79
CA ALA A 35 -3.23 3.33 12.27
C ALA A 35 -1.84 2.79 11.89
N ASN A 36 -1.42 1.66 12.46
CA ASN A 36 -0.06 1.17 12.29
C ASN A 36 0.07 0.45 10.94
N MET A 37 1.00 0.92 10.12
CA MET A 37 1.32 0.32 8.83
C MET A 37 2.79 -0.06 8.77
N THR A 38 3.08 -1.27 8.30
CA THR A 38 4.44 -1.79 8.14
C THR A 38 4.60 -2.30 6.72
N LEU A 39 5.64 -1.82 6.04
CA LEU A 39 6.13 -2.31 4.75
C LEU A 39 7.44 -3.05 5.01
N GLN A 40 7.50 -4.32 4.60
CA GLN A 40 8.70 -5.14 4.68
C GLN A 40 9.06 -5.65 3.28
N ILE A 41 10.33 -5.55 2.92
CA ILE A 41 10.88 -6.03 1.64
C ILE A 41 12.05 -6.96 1.92
N ASP A 42 12.02 -8.15 1.32
CA ASP A 42 13.03 -9.22 1.42
C ASP A 42 13.37 -9.62 2.86
N VAL A 43 12.40 -9.46 3.77
CA VAL A 43 12.52 -9.69 5.21
C VAL A 43 13.51 -8.74 5.93
N ILE A 44 14.38 -8.03 5.21
CA ILE A 44 15.47 -7.21 5.75
C ILE A 44 15.14 -5.70 5.80
N HIS A 45 14.36 -5.19 4.84
CA HIS A 45 14.06 -3.76 4.76
C HIS A 45 12.68 -3.50 5.36
N THR A 46 12.61 -2.90 6.54
CA THR A 46 11.34 -2.59 7.22
C THR A 46 11.14 -1.09 7.36
N THR A 47 10.00 -0.60 6.89
CA THR A 47 9.53 0.78 7.12
C THR A 47 8.21 0.73 7.87
N ARG A 48 8.04 1.63 8.85
CA ARG A 48 6.82 1.74 9.65
C ARG A 48 6.30 3.16 9.61
N THR A 49 4.98 3.31 9.63
CA THR A 49 4.33 4.61 9.78
C THR A 49 3.06 4.49 10.61
N ILE A 50 2.61 5.60 11.14
CA ILE A 50 1.32 5.74 11.83
C ILE A 50 0.46 6.65 10.95
N LEU A 51 -0.67 6.12 10.48
CA LEU A 51 -1.60 6.89 9.66
C LEU A 51 -2.23 8.02 10.51
N PRO A 52 -2.30 9.25 9.98
CA PRO A 52 -2.94 10.36 10.64
C PRO A 52 -4.47 10.20 10.65
N GLY A 53 -5.13 10.97 11.52
CA GLY A 53 -6.58 10.98 11.64
C GLY A 53 -7.13 9.91 12.60
N HIS A 54 -8.44 9.75 12.56
CA HIS A 54 -9.21 8.93 13.51
C HIS A 54 -10.06 7.84 12.83
N PHE A 55 -9.97 7.71 11.50
CA PHE A 55 -10.66 6.66 10.76
C PHE A 55 -9.70 5.50 10.47
N PHE A 56 -10.09 4.29 10.89
CA PHE A 56 -9.27 3.08 10.71
C PHE A 56 -9.94 1.99 9.87
N VAL A 57 -11.17 2.24 9.40
CA VAL A 57 -11.91 1.34 8.53
C VAL A 57 -11.52 1.61 7.08
N LEU A 58 -11.16 0.54 6.36
CA LEU A 58 -10.97 0.60 4.91
C LEU A 58 -12.20 -0.02 4.25
N ASN A 59 -12.90 0.76 3.44
CA ASN A 59 -14.05 0.30 2.66
C ASN A 59 -13.60 0.01 1.23
N ILE A 60 -13.83 -1.22 0.76
CA ILE A 60 -13.49 -1.65 -0.61
C ILE A 60 -14.79 -2.00 -1.32
N VAL A 61 -15.09 -1.29 -2.41
CA VAL A 61 -16.32 -1.49 -3.20
C VAL A 61 -16.10 -2.43 -4.38
N TYR A 62 -15.06 -2.17 -5.19
CA TYR A 62 -14.88 -2.87 -6.46
C TYR A 62 -14.01 -4.12 -6.39
N GLY A 63 -13.11 -4.19 -5.40
CA GLY A 63 -12.23 -5.35 -5.19
C GLY A 63 -10.75 -5.01 -5.29
N VAL A 64 -9.93 -6.05 -5.48
CA VAL A 64 -8.46 -5.98 -5.53
C VAL A 64 -7.99 -6.33 -6.93
N TYR A 65 -7.11 -5.48 -7.48
CA TYR A 65 -6.52 -5.64 -8.80
C TYR A 65 -5.02 -5.96 -8.67
N ILE A 66 -4.52 -6.94 -9.43
CA ILE A 66 -3.12 -7.39 -9.41
C ILE A 66 -2.57 -7.31 -10.83
N GLY A 67 -1.39 -6.70 -11.01
CA GLY A 67 -0.75 -6.54 -12.32
C GLY A 67 -1.25 -5.36 -13.15
N GLY A 68 -2.21 -4.59 -12.64
CA GLY A 68 -2.79 -3.40 -13.28
C GLY A 68 -4.32 -3.45 -13.29
N ARG A 69 -4.94 -2.29 -13.50
CA ARG A 69 -6.41 -2.18 -13.68
C ARG A 69 -6.82 -2.24 -15.16
N GLY A 70 -5.91 -1.91 -16.09
CA GLY A 70 -6.24 -1.75 -17.51
C GLY A 70 -7.23 -0.59 -17.77
N ASP A 71 -7.87 -0.57 -18.94
CA ASP A 71 -8.83 0.47 -19.36
C ASP A 71 -10.23 0.34 -18.71
N PHE A 72 -10.29 -0.12 -17.45
CA PHE A 72 -11.54 -0.36 -16.75
C PHE A 72 -12.25 0.96 -16.39
N ASN A 73 -13.08 1.46 -17.31
CA ASN A 73 -13.98 2.60 -17.11
C ASN A 73 -15.25 2.14 -16.38
N GLU A 74 -15.42 2.59 -15.13
CA GLU A 74 -16.68 2.45 -14.39
C GLU A 74 -17.74 3.36 -15.01
N LEU A 75 -18.52 2.85 -15.97
CA LEU A 75 -19.71 3.54 -16.47
C LEU A 75 -21.03 2.85 -16.11
N PHE A 76 -21.02 1.68 -15.46
CA PHE A 76 -22.25 0.99 -15.08
C PHE A 76 -22.12 0.25 -13.75
N LEU A 77 -22.41 0.97 -12.66
CA LEU A 77 -23.07 0.47 -11.45
C LEU A 77 -24.08 1.53 -11.00
#